data_AF-A0A225UEH1-F1
#
_entry.id   AF-A0A225UEH1-F1
#
_cell.length_a   1.000
_cell.length_b   1.000
_cell.length_c   1.000
_cell.angle_alpha   90.00
_cell.angle_beta   90.00
_cell.angle_gamma   90.00
#
_symmetry.space_group_name_H-M   'P 1'
#
loop_
_entity.id
_entity.type
_entity.pdbx_description
1 polymer ?
#
loop_
_entity_poly.entity_id
_entity_poly.type
_entity_poly.pdbx_seq_one_letter_code
_entity_poly.pdbx_strand_id
1 'polypeptide(L)'
;MTQGLLAVWTKWEFKLITAPARNTISDILQHAAKIKNEVRCKLLKVTSAALESGLNAWVARVESKKVNINRIDLTEKAWQSRKRGGTAINLTLSIGWLTRFLNRHDMRFRIKKGGGLR
;
A
#
# COMPACT_ATOMS: atom_id res chain seq x y z
N MET A 1 18.35 -15.51 27.87
CA MET A 1 17.15 -14.66 27.99
C MET A 1 15.90 -15.53 27.93
N THR A 2 14.99 -15.49 28.91
CA THR A 2 13.79 -16.37 28.96
C THR A 2 12.59 -15.71 28.27
N GLN A 3 11.58 -16.49 27.88
CA GLN A 3 10.37 -15.96 27.20
C GLN A 3 9.62 -14.92 28.05
N GLY A 4 9.57 -15.07 29.38
CA GLY A 4 8.97 -14.09 30.27
C GLY A 4 9.74 -12.77 30.31
N LEU A 5 11.08 -12.83 30.32
CA LEU A 5 11.92 -11.63 30.26
C LEU A 5 11.80 -10.93 28.91
N LEU A 6 11.71 -11.70 27.81
CA LEU A 6 11.44 -11.17 26.47
C LEU A 6 10.07 -10.47 26.39
N ALA A 7 9.03 -11.01 27.03
CA ALA A 7 7.71 -10.38 27.07
C ALA A 7 7.71 -9.04 27.82
N VAL A 8 8.44 -8.97 28.94
CA VAL A 8 8.60 -7.71 29.69
C VAL A 8 9.40 -6.70 28.88
N TRP A 9 10.55 -7.11 28.32
CA TRP A 9 11.37 -6.24 27.50
C TRP A 9 10.62 -5.70 26.28
N THR A 10 9.90 -6.56 25.54
CA THR A 10 9.12 -6.14 24.36
C THR A 10 8.02 -5.16 24.72
N LYS A 11 7.36 -5.32 25.87
CA LYS A 11 6.37 -4.34 26.35
C LYS A 11 6.99 -2.95 26.49
N TRP A 12 8.15 -2.88 27.15
CA TRP A 12 8.85 -1.62 27.39
C TRP A 12 9.38 -1.00 26.09
N GLU A 13 10.06 -1.79 25.27
CA GLU A 13 10.68 -1.35 24.02
C GLU A 13 9.65 -0.77 23.04
N PHE A 14 8.51 -1.46 22.88
CA PHE A 14 7.48 -1.08 21.91
C PHE A 14 6.28 -0.33 22.52
N LYS A 15 6.37 0.04 23.80
CA LYS A 15 5.33 0.79 24.54
C LYS A 15 3.95 0.13 24.45
N LEU A 16 3.91 -1.20 24.60
CA LEU A 16 2.67 -1.97 24.56
C LEU A 16 1.88 -1.77 25.87
N ILE A 17 0.55 -1.74 25.77
CA ILE A 17 -0.34 -1.63 26.93
C ILE A 17 -0.17 -2.86 27.84
N THR A 18 -0.10 -4.05 27.25
CA THR A 18 0.08 -5.33 27.95
C THR A 18 1.30 -6.07 27.41
N ALA A 19 1.93 -6.87 28.29
CA ALA A 19 3.00 -7.75 27.86
C ALA A 19 2.42 -8.86 26.98
N PRO A 20 3.09 -9.22 25.86
CA PRO A 20 2.65 -10.31 25.00
C PRO A 20 2.70 -11.64 25.77
N ALA A 21 1.77 -12.53 25.43
CA ALA A 21 1.72 -13.84 26.04
C ALA A 21 2.94 -14.69 25.66
N ARG A 22 3.25 -15.68 26.50
CA ARG A 22 4.42 -16.56 26.32
C ARG A 22 4.40 -17.28 24.97
N ASN A 23 3.23 -17.74 24.52
CA ASN A 23 3.04 -18.37 23.21
C ASN A 23 3.29 -17.38 22.06
N THR A 24 2.86 -16.13 22.17
CA THR A 24 3.14 -15.09 21.17
C THR A 24 4.64 -14.85 21.01
N ILE A 25 5.40 -14.76 22.11
CA ILE A 25 6.86 -14.66 22.05
C ILE A 25 7.46 -15.92 21.41
N SER A 26 6.94 -17.11 21.73
CA SER A 26 7.38 -18.36 21.13
C SER A 26 7.18 -18.38 19.62
N ASP A 27 5.99 -18.02 19.14
CA ASP A 27 5.66 -17.97 17.71
C ASP A 27 6.54 -16.97 16.95
N ILE A 28 6.76 -15.78 17.52
CA ILE A 28 7.63 -14.76 16.91
C ILE A 28 9.05 -15.30 16.75
N LEU A 29 9.57 -15.99 17.76
CA LEU A 29 10.92 -16.58 17.71
C LEU A 29 11.00 -17.73 16.70
N GLN A 30 10.00 -18.61 16.66
CA GLN A 30 9.95 -19.72 15.72
C GLN A 30 9.87 -19.25 14.26
N HIS A 31 9.16 -18.16 14.00
CA HIS A 31 8.98 -17.60 12.66
C HIS A 31 9.90 -16.41 12.36
N ALA A 32 10.88 -16.11 13.22
CA ALA A 32 11.71 -14.90 13.10
C ALA A 32 12.43 -14.78 11.75
N ALA A 33 12.99 -15.88 11.23
CA ALA A 33 13.66 -15.90 9.93
C ALA A 33 12.69 -15.58 8.78
N LYS A 34 11.45 -16.10 8.86
CA LYS A 34 10.40 -15.81 7.90
C LYS A 34 9.93 -14.37 8.01
N ILE A 35 9.66 -13.88 9.22
CA ILE A 35 9.27 -12.48 9.49
C ILE A 35 10.33 -11.50 9.00
N LYS A 36 11.62 -11.81 9.18
CA LYS A 36 12.74 -10.97 8.74
C LYS A 36 12.84 -10.87 7.21
N ASN A 37 12.50 -11.95 6.50
CA ASN A 37 12.52 -12.00 5.04
C ASN A 37 11.22 -11.49 4.40
N GLU A 38 10.12 -11.47 5.15
CA GLU A 38 8.87 -10.82 4.73
C GLU A 38 8.98 -9.30 4.90
N VAL A 39 9.33 -8.63 3.80
CA VAL A 39 9.36 -7.16 3.69
C VAL A 39 8.01 -6.59 4.12
N ARG A 40 7.87 -6.13 5.38
CA ARG A 40 6.71 -5.40 5.95
C ARG A 40 5.44 -5.59 5.12
N CYS A 41 4.91 -6.81 5.08
CA CYS A 41 3.64 -7.07 4.43
C CYS A 41 2.56 -6.42 5.28
N LYS A 42 2.35 -5.12 5.09
CA LYS A 42 1.08 -4.52 5.46
C LYS A 42 0.04 -5.38 4.76
N LEU A 43 -0.82 -5.99 5.56
CA LEU A 43 -2.11 -6.52 5.14
C LEU A 43 -2.98 -5.34 4.66
N LEU A 44 -2.55 -4.63 3.63
CA LEU A 44 -3.43 -3.83 2.82
C LEU A 44 -4.21 -4.87 2.05
N LYS A 45 -5.52 -4.97 2.28
CA LYS A 45 -6.43 -5.59 1.31
C LYS A 45 -6.12 -4.94 -0.04
N VAL A 46 -5.29 -5.60 -0.83
CA VAL A 46 -4.73 -5.10 -2.09
C VAL A 46 -5.90 -5.07 -3.07
N THR A 47 -6.51 -3.88 -3.12
CA THR A 47 -6.67 -3.14 -4.36
C THR A 47 -6.19 -3.92 -5.58
N SER A 48 -7.11 -4.39 -6.43
CA SER A 48 -6.79 -5.39 -7.47
C SER A 48 -5.40 -5.17 -8.10
N ALA A 49 -4.50 -6.12 -7.88
CA ALA A 49 -3.11 -5.99 -8.32
C ALA A 49 -3.02 -5.80 -9.85
N ALA A 50 -3.97 -6.39 -10.58
CA ALA A 50 -4.15 -6.20 -12.01
C ALA A 50 -4.50 -4.75 -12.38
N LEU A 51 -5.36 -4.07 -11.61
CA LEU A 51 -5.70 -2.67 -11.84
C LEU A 51 -4.50 -1.76 -11.55
N GLU A 52 -3.79 -1.98 -10.44
CA GLU A 52 -2.63 -1.17 -10.09
C GLU A 52 -1.49 -1.31 -11.09
N SER A 53 -1.14 -2.55 -11.47
CA SER A 53 -0.11 -2.81 -12.49
C SER A 53 -0.48 -2.25 -13.86
N GLY A 54 -1.73 -2.42 -14.30
CA GLY A 54 -2.23 -1.87 -15.56
C GLY A 54 -2.21 -0.34 -15.60
N LEU A 55 -2.59 0.30 -14.49
CA LEU A 55 -2.56 1.77 -14.37
C LEU A 55 -1.13 2.31 -14.35
N ASN A 56 -0.22 1.66 -13.62
CA ASN A 56 1.19 2.03 -13.58
C ASN A 56 1.86 1.89 -14.97
N ALA A 57 1.57 0.80 -15.70
CA ALA A 57 2.07 0.62 -17.06
C ALA A 57 1.52 1.67 -18.03
N TRP A 58 0.29 2.12 -17.84
CA TRP A 58 -0.26 3.23 -18.63
C TRP A 58 0.44 4.55 -18.32
N VAL A 59 0.68 4.87 -17.04
CA VAL A 59 1.44 6.07 -16.64
C VAL A 59 2.81 6.10 -17.31
N ALA A 60 3.56 5.00 -17.23
CA ALA A 60 4.88 4.89 -17.86
C ALA A 60 4.85 5.15 -19.38
N ARG A 61 3.82 4.66 -20.09
CA ARG A 61 3.63 4.89 -21.53
C ARG A 61 3.26 6.33 -21.89
N VAL A 62 2.63 7.07 -20.96
CA VAL A 62 2.26 8.47 -21.19
C VAL A 62 3.45 9.37 -20.86
N GLU A 63 4.19 9.06 -19.80
CA GLU A 63 5.45 9.73 -19.45
C GLU A 63 6.50 9.56 -20.55
N SER A 64 6.60 8.39 -21.18
CA SER A 64 7.52 8.17 -22.32
C SER A 64 7.20 9.05 -23.53
N LYS A 65 5.97 9.57 -23.63
CA LYS A 65 5.53 10.52 -24.66
C LYS A 65 5.71 11.98 -24.23
N LYS A 66 6.38 12.23 -23.09
CA LYS A 66 6.56 13.56 -22.46
C LYS A 66 5.24 14.31 -22.18
N VAL A 67 4.14 13.59 -22.04
CA VAL A 67 2.84 14.17 -21.71
C VAL A 67 2.70 14.22 -20.19
N ASN A 68 2.39 15.40 -19.65
CA ASN A 68 2.12 15.56 -18.23
C ASN A 68 0.75 14.99 -17.88
N ILE A 69 0.70 14.10 -16.88
CA ILE A 69 -0.55 13.48 -16.43
C ILE A 69 -1.14 14.34 -15.31
N ASN A 70 -2.42 14.71 -15.42
CA ASN A 70 -3.17 15.30 -14.32
C ASN A 70 -3.88 14.19 -13.51
N ARG A 71 -4.20 14.52 -12.26
CA ARG A 71 -4.95 13.64 -11.35
C ARG A 71 -6.31 13.24 -11.93
N ILE A 72 -6.94 14.12 -12.71
CA ILE A 72 -8.24 13.87 -13.36
C ILE A 72 -8.10 12.75 -14.40
N ASP A 73 -7.14 12.88 -15.32
CA ASP A 73 -6.87 11.89 -16.38
C ASP A 73 -6.54 10.51 -15.80
N LEU A 74 -5.76 10.48 -14.72
CA LEU A 74 -5.43 9.24 -14.01
C LEU A 74 -6.67 8.60 -13.38
N THR A 75 -7.55 9.41 -12.79
CA THR A 75 -8.80 8.93 -12.19
C THR A 75 -9.70 8.34 -13.25
N GLU A 76 -9.88 9.05 -14.36
CA GLU A 76 -10.69 8.59 -15.49
C GLU A 76 -10.14 7.28 -16.06
N LYS A 77 -8.81 7.17 -16.23
CA LYS A 77 -8.19 5.94 -16.71
C LYS A 77 -8.39 4.77 -15.75
N ALA A 78 -8.33 5.00 -14.44
CA ALA A 78 -8.60 3.98 -13.43
C ALA A 78 -10.06 3.47 -13.53
N TRP A 79 -11.02 4.37 -13.73
CA TRP A 79 -12.43 4.01 -13.96
C TRP A 79 -12.62 3.21 -15.25
N GLN A 80 -12.01 3.63 -16.35
CA GLN A 80 -12.05 2.90 -17.62
C GLN A 80 -11.44 1.50 -17.48
N SER A 81 -10.31 1.39 -16.79
CA SER A 81 -9.63 0.11 -16.56
C SER A 81 -10.45 -0.83 -15.68
N ARG A 82 -11.16 -0.28 -14.68
CA ARG A 82 -12.14 -1.03 -13.87
C ARG A 82 -13.31 -1.54 -14.72
N LYS A 83 -13.88 -0.70 -15.59
CA LYS A 83 -15.02 -1.08 -16.46
C LYS A 83 -14.66 -2.21 -17.43
N ARG A 84 -13.41 -2.24 -17.92
CA ARG A 84 -12.92 -3.29 -18.85
C ARG A 84 -12.52 -4.59 -18.16
N GLY A 85 -12.12 -4.55 -16.89
CA GLY A 85 -11.54 -5.69 -16.18
C GLY A 85 -12.52 -6.74 -15.65
N GLY A 86 -13.84 -6.51 -15.71
CA GLY A 86 -14.89 -7.48 -15.35
C GLY A 86 -14.95 -7.93 -13.88
N THR A 87 -13.87 -7.81 -13.11
CA THR A 87 -13.83 -8.18 -11.69
C THR A 87 -14.24 -6.98 -10.85
N ALA A 88 -15.51 -6.98 -10.48
CA ALA A 88 -16.10 -6.11 -9.49
C ALA A 88 -15.48 -6.38 -8.10
N ILE A 89 -14.24 -5.96 -7.89
CA ILE A 89 -13.84 -5.64 -6.52
C ILE A 89 -14.51 -4.31 -6.21
N ASN A 90 -15.21 -4.29 -5.07
CA ASN A 90 -15.97 -3.19 -4.50
C ASN A 90 -15.03 -2.03 -4.09
N LEU A 91 -14.26 -1.55 -5.05
CA LEU A 91 -13.26 -0.51 -4.93
C LEU A 91 -13.92 0.78 -5.35
N THR A 92 -14.47 1.47 -4.37
CA THR A 92 -14.71 2.90 -4.48
C THR A 92 -13.35 3.52 -4.82
N LEU A 93 -13.17 3.95 -6.07
CA LEU A 93 -11.99 4.69 -6.56
C LEU A 93 -12.00 6.09 -5.94
N SER A 94 -11.95 6.13 -4.62
CA SER A 94 -12.04 7.34 -3.84
C SER A 94 -10.77 8.16 -4.01
N ILE A 95 -10.89 9.45 -3.68
CA ILE A 95 -9.76 10.38 -3.57
C ILE A 95 -8.65 9.78 -2.69
N GLY A 96 -9.01 9.07 -1.61
CA GLY A 96 -8.08 8.40 -0.71
C GLY A 96 -7.36 7.21 -1.35
N TRP A 97 -8.05 6.41 -2.18
CA TRP A 97 -7.43 5.32 -2.94
C TRP A 97 -6.36 5.86 -3.89
N LEU A 98 -6.70 6.89 -4.66
CA LEU A 98 -5.79 7.52 -5.62
C LEU A 98 -4.57 8.11 -4.92
N THR A 99 -4.78 8.81 -3.79
CA THR A 99 -3.68 9.36 -2.98
C THR A 99 -2.72 8.28 -2.47
N ARG A 100 -3.25 7.08 -2.16
CA ARG A 100 -2.43 5.93 -1.75
C ARG A 100 -1.72 5.26 -2.94
N PHE A 101 -2.37 5.16 -4.09
CA PHE A 101 -1.74 4.71 -5.34
C PHE A 101 -0.54 5.60 -5.71
N LEU A 102 -0.73 6.92 -5.70
CA LEU A 102 0.34 7.88 -6.00
C LEU A 102 1.51 7.79 -5.02
N ASN A 103 1.22 7.50 -3.75
CA ASN A 103 2.25 7.25 -2.73
C ASN A 103 3.05 5.99 -3.01
N ARG A 104 2.37 4.88 -3.35
CA ARG A 104 3.02 3.58 -3.56
C ARG A 104 3.95 3.60 -4.76
N HIS A 105 3.61 4.35 -5.79
CA HIS A 105 4.37 4.43 -7.03
C HIS A 105 5.23 5.69 -7.14
N ASP A 106 5.42 6.43 -6.05
CA ASP A 106 6.24 7.66 -6.01
C ASP A 106 5.86 8.69 -7.11
N MET A 107 4.56 8.78 -7.40
CA MET A 107 4.01 9.64 -8.45
C MET A 107 3.57 11.02 -7.95
N ARG A 108 3.67 11.26 -6.63
CA ARG A 108 3.18 12.51 -6.01
C ARG A 108 3.86 13.77 -6.52
N PHE A 109 5.12 13.67 -6.92
CA PHE A 109 5.90 14.78 -7.47
C PHE A 109 5.80 14.88 -9.00
N ARG A 110 5.26 13.83 -9.64
CA ARG A 110 5.17 13.70 -11.10
C ARG A 110 3.85 14.24 -11.65
N ILE A 111 2.79 14.13 -10.86
CA ILE A 111 1.45 14.61 -11.22
C ILE A 111 1.27 16.05 -10.73
N LYS A 112 1.07 16.98 -11.66
CA LYS A 112 0.67 18.35 -11.31
C LYS A 112 -0.72 18.30 -10.67
N LYS A 113 -0.89 18.98 -9.53
CA LYS A 113 -2.23 19.36 -9.08
C LYS A 113 -2.81 20.22 -10.20
N GLY A 114 -3.80 19.71 -10.93
CA GLY A 114 -4.57 20.51 -11.87
C GLY A 114 -4.92 21.82 -11.18
N GLY A 115 -4.54 22.93 -11.81
CA GLY A 115 -4.80 24.27 -11.29
C GLY A 115 -6.27 24.34 -10.89
N GLY A 116 -6.51 24.73 -9.63
CA GLY A 116 -7.87 24.96 -9.17
C GLY A 116 -8.51 25.96 -10.10
N LEU A 117 -9.62 25.57 -10.73
CA LEU A 117 -10.58 26.50 -11.29
C LEU A 117 -10.97 27.44 -10.15
N ARG A 118 -10.50 28.68 -10.22
CA ARG A 118 -11.20 29.86 -9.71
C ARG A 118 -11.89 30.50 -10.90
#